data_AF-A0A5C6XC12-F1
#
_entry.id   AF-A0A5C6XC12-F1
#
_cell.length_a   1.000
_cell.length_b   1.000
_cell.length_c   1.000
_cell.angle_alpha   90.00
_cell.angle_beta   90.00
_cell.angle_gamma   90.00
#
_symmetry.space_group_name_H-M   'P 1'
#
loop_
_entity.id
_entity.type
_entity.pdbx_description
1 polymer ?
#
loop_
_entity_poly.entity_id
_entity_poly.type
_entity_poly.pdbx_seq_one_letter_code
_entity_poly.pdbx_strand_id
1 'polypeptide(L)'
;MSASTYGERLSQALAFKSLDVEEPIDRYFHRPVAAAVAAALIPTGLGPNHVTLMSLISGWTGSVALYFSFFEGWGGSLGWLVAAFFLFGAVILDCADGQLARAQGGGTRVGRILDGFVDVLVLLPAYVILGFGIRHLYGSGWFVAAAVAGFSTWIHCIIYDKLKNLYLAHTMPQAGGGEGTETVEAVRAELAEARAQGQLLERFLLWIYVGYLQVQERFASGSTEKRSEVNDPAAIARYRGAHRGTMRLASWMGLGTHMFVIYGGVALMSVAPEAALGMQVVLATLFNAVMIVVMWRSRGFAAPVEAQH
;
A
#
# COMPACT_ATOMS: atom_id res chain seq x y z
N MET A 1 -1.29 -34.18 -13.97
CA MET A 1 -1.44 -33.29 -12.80
C MET A 1 -2.87 -32.79 -12.81
N SER A 2 -3.67 -33.10 -11.79
CA SER A 2 -5.04 -32.55 -11.69
C SER A 2 -4.95 -31.04 -11.65
N ALA A 3 -5.66 -30.34 -12.55
CA ALA A 3 -5.77 -28.88 -12.44
C ALA A 3 -6.39 -28.56 -11.08
N SER A 4 -5.73 -27.73 -10.28
CA SER A 4 -6.26 -27.32 -8.97
C SER A 4 -7.62 -26.67 -9.14
N THR A 5 -8.54 -26.92 -8.23
CA THR A 5 -9.90 -26.33 -8.29
C THR A 5 -9.84 -24.83 -8.00
N TYR A 6 -10.86 -24.06 -8.42
CA TYR A 6 -10.91 -22.63 -8.10
C TYR A 6 -10.84 -22.36 -6.58
N GLY A 7 -11.50 -23.20 -5.77
CA GLY A 7 -11.48 -23.08 -4.31
C GLY A 7 -10.10 -23.29 -3.71
N GLU A 8 -9.32 -24.26 -4.22
CA GLU A 8 -7.93 -24.47 -3.80
C GLU A 8 -7.06 -23.26 -4.15
N ARG A 9 -7.18 -22.74 -5.37
CA ARG A 9 -6.45 -21.54 -5.82
C ARG A 9 -6.80 -20.30 -5.00
N LEU A 10 -8.07 -20.11 -4.67
CA LEU A 10 -8.53 -19.02 -3.82
C LEU A 10 -7.94 -19.12 -2.41
N SER A 11 -7.95 -20.32 -1.82
CA SER A 11 -7.38 -20.55 -0.48
C SER A 11 -5.88 -20.26 -0.45
N GLN A 12 -5.16 -20.58 -1.52
CA GLN A 12 -3.74 -20.30 -1.68
C GLN A 12 -3.47 -18.80 -1.82
N ALA A 13 -4.27 -18.08 -2.61
CA ALA A 13 -4.13 -16.63 -2.82
C ALA A 13 -4.45 -15.80 -1.57
N LEU A 14 -5.35 -16.27 -0.70
CA LEU A 14 -5.74 -15.59 0.54
C LEU A 14 -4.68 -15.63 1.66
N ALA A 15 -3.52 -16.24 1.46
CA ALA A 15 -2.49 -16.34 2.50
C ALA A 15 -2.01 -14.95 2.98
N PHE A 16 -2.30 -14.62 4.25
CA PHE A 16 -1.87 -13.40 4.93
C PHE A 16 -0.53 -13.59 5.65
N LYS A 17 0.29 -12.54 5.72
CA LYS A 17 1.61 -12.61 6.39
C LYS A 17 1.47 -12.55 7.92
N SER A 18 0.59 -11.69 8.45
CA SER A 18 0.23 -11.65 9.87
C SER A 18 -1.04 -10.83 10.12
N LEU A 19 -2.07 -11.45 10.69
CA LEU A 19 -3.35 -10.79 10.99
C LEU A 19 -3.25 -9.59 11.95
N ASP A 20 -2.17 -9.51 12.73
CA ASP A 20 -1.98 -8.42 13.70
C ASP A 20 -1.65 -7.10 13.02
N VAL A 21 -1.00 -7.14 11.86
CA VAL A 21 -0.60 -5.93 11.13
C VAL A 21 -1.52 -5.63 9.95
N GLU A 22 -2.26 -6.62 9.42
CA GLU A 22 -3.13 -6.40 8.27
C GLU A 22 -4.13 -5.25 8.50
N GLU A 23 -4.23 -4.39 7.49
CA GLU A 23 -5.21 -3.32 7.45
C GLU A 23 -6.63 -3.90 7.51
N PRO A 24 -7.54 -3.34 8.31
CA PRO A 24 -8.89 -3.85 8.43
C PRO A 24 -9.63 -3.87 7.08
N ILE A 25 -9.53 -2.80 6.29
CA ILE A 25 -10.19 -2.70 5.00
C ILE A 25 -9.60 -3.71 4.02
N ASP A 26 -8.28 -3.81 3.92
CA ASP A 26 -7.65 -4.78 3.04
C ASP A 26 -8.06 -6.21 3.39
N ARG A 27 -8.07 -6.53 4.69
CA ARG A 27 -8.42 -7.87 5.17
C ARG A 27 -9.84 -8.28 4.77
N TYR A 28 -10.82 -7.38 4.88
CA TYR A 28 -12.23 -7.72 4.69
C TYR A 28 -12.77 -7.38 3.30
N PHE A 29 -12.12 -6.47 2.58
CA PHE A 29 -12.61 -5.96 1.29
C PHE A 29 -11.60 -6.17 0.16
N HIS A 30 -10.44 -5.48 0.18
CA HIS A 30 -9.54 -5.52 -0.99
C HIS A 30 -8.97 -6.91 -1.25
N ARG A 31 -8.41 -7.58 -0.23
CA ARG A 31 -7.69 -8.86 -0.39
C ARG A 31 -8.59 -10.05 -0.69
N PRO A 32 -9.82 -10.16 -0.16
CA PRO A 32 -10.75 -11.19 -0.59
C PRO A 32 -11.13 -11.08 -2.07
N VAL A 33 -11.42 -9.86 -2.54
CA VAL A 33 -11.76 -9.62 -3.94
C VAL A 33 -10.53 -9.84 -4.82
N ALA A 34 -9.37 -9.33 -4.41
CA ALA A 34 -8.10 -9.54 -5.10
C ALA A 34 -7.74 -11.03 -5.20
N ALA A 35 -8.00 -11.82 -4.16
CA ALA A 35 -7.70 -13.25 -4.17
C ALA A 35 -8.61 -14.00 -5.13
N ALA A 36 -9.86 -13.57 -5.25
CA ALA A 36 -10.79 -14.08 -6.25
C ALA A 36 -10.30 -13.78 -7.68
N VAL A 37 -9.77 -12.57 -7.91
CA VAL A 37 -9.14 -12.17 -9.19
C VAL A 37 -7.87 -13.00 -9.44
N ALA A 38 -6.95 -13.07 -8.49
CA ALA A 38 -5.72 -13.86 -8.61
C ALA A 38 -6.01 -15.34 -8.90
N ALA A 39 -6.98 -15.94 -8.19
CA ALA A 39 -7.40 -17.33 -8.43
C ALA A 39 -8.00 -17.56 -9.83
N ALA A 40 -8.65 -16.55 -10.41
CA ALA A 40 -9.13 -16.58 -11.79
C ALA A 40 -7.98 -16.41 -12.81
N LEU A 41 -6.92 -15.67 -12.46
CA LEU A 41 -5.79 -15.41 -13.34
C LEU A 41 -4.73 -16.52 -13.37
N ILE A 42 -4.57 -17.30 -12.30
CA ILE A 42 -3.62 -18.44 -12.25
C ILE A 42 -3.67 -19.36 -13.50
N PRO A 43 -4.84 -19.81 -13.99
CA PRO A 43 -4.90 -20.68 -15.17
C PRO A 43 -4.62 -19.98 -16.50
N THR A 44 -4.60 -18.64 -16.55
CA THR A 44 -4.45 -17.86 -17.79
C THR A 44 -3.01 -17.74 -18.28
N GLY A 45 -2.03 -18.09 -17.44
CA GLY A 45 -0.60 -17.88 -17.72
C GLY A 45 -0.12 -16.43 -17.59
N LEU A 46 -1.01 -15.49 -17.21
CA LEU A 46 -0.61 -14.14 -16.88
C LEU A 46 0.27 -14.11 -15.63
N GLY A 47 1.42 -13.44 -15.74
CA GLY A 47 2.33 -13.20 -14.62
C GLY A 47 1.97 -11.94 -13.81
N PRO A 48 2.51 -11.76 -12.59
CA PRO A 48 2.19 -10.64 -11.70
C PRO A 48 2.37 -9.27 -12.36
N ASN A 49 3.47 -9.06 -13.08
CA ASN A 49 3.75 -7.80 -13.77
C ASN A 49 2.67 -7.40 -14.80
N HIS A 50 1.94 -8.35 -15.38
CA HIS A 50 0.81 -8.03 -16.26
C HIS A 50 -0.35 -7.46 -15.46
N VAL A 51 -0.59 -7.98 -14.27
CA VAL A 51 -1.62 -7.50 -13.34
C VAL A 51 -1.24 -6.12 -12.80
N THR A 52 0.03 -5.89 -12.47
CA THR A 52 0.57 -4.56 -12.13
C THR A 52 0.36 -3.56 -13.29
N LEU A 53 0.55 -3.97 -14.54
CA LEU A 53 0.23 -3.10 -15.68
C LEU A 53 -1.28 -2.83 -15.80
N MET A 54 -2.13 -3.82 -15.50
CA MET A 54 -3.59 -3.64 -15.47
C MET A 54 -4.01 -2.68 -14.34
N SER A 55 -3.38 -2.74 -13.16
CA SER A 55 -3.64 -1.80 -12.06
C SER A 55 -3.29 -0.38 -12.49
N LEU A 56 -2.15 -0.19 -13.17
CA LEU A 56 -1.75 1.10 -13.76
C LEU A 56 -2.81 1.63 -14.75
N ILE A 57 -3.23 0.80 -15.71
CA ILE A 57 -4.25 1.19 -16.71
C ILE A 57 -5.58 1.54 -16.02
N SER A 58 -5.99 0.75 -15.03
CA SER A 58 -7.20 1.02 -14.25
C SER A 58 -7.10 2.36 -13.51
N GLY A 59 -5.98 2.61 -12.82
CA GLY A 59 -5.74 3.84 -12.09
C GLY A 59 -5.76 5.09 -12.97
N TRP A 60 -5.13 5.02 -14.14
CA TRP A 60 -5.17 6.10 -15.14
C TRP A 60 -6.56 6.29 -15.74
N THR A 61 -7.29 5.21 -16.02
CA THR A 61 -8.68 5.31 -16.51
C THR A 61 -9.57 6.00 -15.47
N GLY A 62 -9.43 5.63 -14.19
CA GLY A 62 -10.11 6.28 -13.09
C GLY A 62 -9.73 7.75 -12.93
N SER A 63 -8.45 8.08 -13.05
CA SER A 63 -7.94 9.45 -13.00
C SER A 63 -8.46 10.31 -14.16
N VAL A 64 -8.51 9.77 -15.37
CA VAL A 64 -9.07 10.46 -16.54
C VAL A 64 -10.57 10.70 -16.36
N ALA A 65 -11.33 9.69 -15.92
CA ALA A 65 -12.75 9.85 -15.61
C ALA A 65 -12.97 10.90 -14.51
N LEU A 66 -12.10 10.93 -13.50
CA LEU A 66 -12.14 11.93 -12.43
C LEU A 66 -11.91 13.35 -12.98
N TYR A 67 -10.92 13.54 -13.85
CA TYR A 67 -10.65 14.81 -14.51
C TYR A 67 -11.87 15.30 -15.30
N PHE A 68 -12.41 14.46 -16.18
CA PHE A 68 -13.56 14.82 -17.00
C PHE A 68 -14.81 15.09 -16.15
N SER A 69 -14.97 14.42 -15.01
CA SER A 69 -16.07 14.69 -14.07
C SER A 69 -15.93 16.06 -13.40
N PHE A 70 -14.70 16.45 -13.00
CA PHE A 70 -14.44 17.73 -12.36
C PHE A 70 -14.53 18.93 -13.31
N PHE A 71 -13.95 18.82 -14.51
CA PHE A 71 -13.68 19.98 -15.35
C PHE A 71 -14.58 20.10 -16.58
N GLU A 72 -15.13 18.98 -17.06
CA GLU A 72 -15.95 18.94 -18.28
C GLU A 72 -17.40 18.53 -18.00
N GLY A 73 -17.73 18.20 -16.75
CA GLY A 73 -19.06 17.71 -16.35
C GLY A 73 -19.47 16.38 -17.01
N TRP A 74 -18.49 15.63 -17.53
CA TRP A 74 -18.76 14.40 -18.27
C TRP A 74 -19.46 13.34 -17.42
N GLY A 75 -20.49 12.71 -17.98
CA GLY A 75 -21.18 11.60 -17.34
C GLY A 75 -22.02 11.99 -16.12
N GLY A 76 -22.07 13.26 -15.70
CA GLY A 76 -22.81 13.71 -14.52
C GLY A 76 -22.49 12.85 -13.29
N SER A 77 -23.53 12.35 -12.60
CA SER A 77 -23.37 11.43 -11.47
C SER A 77 -22.63 10.13 -11.82
N LEU A 78 -22.77 9.63 -13.05
CA LEU A 78 -22.13 8.38 -13.48
C LEU A 78 -20.61 8.54 -13.62
N GLY A 79 -20.12 9.73 -14.00
CA GLY A 79 -18.68 10.00 -14.14
C GLY A 79 -17.92 9.72 -12.85
N TRP A 80 -18.46 10.16 -11.71
CA TRP A 80 -17.91 9.91 -10.37
C TRP A 80 -17.88 8.42 -10.00
N LEU A 81 -18.94 7.68 -10.34
CA LEU A 81 -19.00 6.23 -10.08
C LEU A 81 -18.00 5.46 -10.95
N VAL A 82 -17.85 5.85 -12.22
CA VAL A 82 -16.85 5.28 -13.13
C VAL A 82 -15.44 5.56 -12.60
N ALA A 83 -15.14 6.79 -12.20
CA ALA A 83 -13.87 7.15 -11.60
C ALA A 83 -13.57 6.29 -10.35
N ALA A 84 -14.50 6.23 -9.41
CA ALA A 84 -14.34 5.43 -8.19
C ALA A 84 -14.18 3.93 -8.50
N PHE A 85 -14.96 3.38 -9.44
CA PHE A 85 -14.88 1.98 -9.84
C PHE A 85 -13.47 1.61 -10.33
N PHE A 86 -12.91 2.41 -11.23
CA PHE A 86 -11.57 2.16 -11.78
C PHE A 86 -10.45 2.41 -10.77
N LEU A 87 -10.61 3.39 -9.86
CA LEU A 87 -9.65 3.64 -8.78
C LEU A 87 -9.65 2.50 -7.74
N PHE A 88 -10.83 2.01 -7.32
CA PHE A 88 -10.94 0.80 -6.50
C PHE A 88 -10.42 -0.44 -7.23
N GLY A 89 -10.71 -0.56 -8.53
CA GLY A 89 -10.19 -1.62 -9.39
C GLY A 89 -8.66 -1.64 -9.40
N ALA A 90 -8.01 -0.49 -9.41
CA ALA A 90 -6.56 -0.39 -9.34
C ALA A 90 -6.01 -0.98 -8.02
N VAL A 91 -6.59 -0.62 -6.87
CA VAL A 91 -6.21 -1.16 -5.56
C VAL A 91 -6.41 -2.67 -5.47
N ILE A 92 -7.51 -3.18 -6.04
CA ILE A 92 -7.80 -4.61 -6.06
C ILE A 92 -6.80 -5.36 -6.94
N LEU A 93 -6.46 -4.83 -8.11
CA LEU A 93 -5.50 -5.43 -9.04
C LEU A 93 -4.08 -5.42 -8.46
N ASP A 94 -3.71 -4.34 -7.80
CA ASP A 94 -2.46 -4.21 -7.05
C ASP A 94 -2.35 -5.31 -5.97
N CYS A 95 -3.36 -5.44 -5.11
CA CYS A 95 -3.42 -6.55 -4.15
C CYS A 95 -3.36 -7.94 -4.82
N ALA A 96 -3.96 -8.08 -6.02
CA ALA A 96 -4.06 -9.34 -6.73
C ALA A 96 -2.72 -9.76 -7.34
N ASP A 97 -1.88 -8.83 -7.76
CA ASP A 97 -0.57 -9.15 -8.33
C ASP A 97 0.36 -9.78 -7.28
N GLY A 98 0.35 -9.27 -6.05
CA GLY A 98 1.16 -9.78 -4.95
C GLY A 98 0.65 -11.14 -4.47
N GLN A 99 -0.67 -11.34 -4.49
CA GLN A 99 -1.28 -12.64 -4.21
C GLN A 99 -0.98 -13.66 -5.31
N LEU A 100 -1.01 -13.24 -6.58
CA LEU A 100 -0.66 -14.07 -7.73
C LEU A 100 0.83 -14.48 -7.68
N ALA A 101 1.72 -13.54 -7.37
CA ALA A 101 3.14 -13.79 -7.19
C ALA A 101 3.40 -14.84 -6.10
N ARG A 102 2.72 -14.73 -4.95
CA ARG A 102 2.81 -15.72 -3.87
C ARG A 102 2.28 -17.09 -4.31
N ALA A 103 1.14 -17.12 -5.01
CA ALA A 103 0.54 -18.37 -5.48
C ALA A 103 1.41 -19.08 -6.55
N GLN A 104 2.15 -18.32 -7.37
CA GLN A 104 3.04 -18.84 -8.41
C GLN A 104 4.45 -19.22 -7.91
N GLY A 105 4.69 -19.18 -6.60
CA GLY A 105 5.96 -19.65 -6.00
C GLY A 105 6.99 -18.56 -5.71
N GLY A 106 6.63 -17.28 -5.79
CA GLY A 106 7.45 -16.17 -5.31
C GLY A 106 7.34 -14.90 -6.15
N GLY A 107 7.62 -13.76 -5.52
CA GLY A 107 7.79 -12.46 -6.20
C GLY A 107 9.27 -12.17 -6.46
N THR A 108 9.58 -11.52 -7.58
CA THR A 108 10.93 -11.06 -7.88
C THR A 108 11.21 -9.73 -7.17
N ARG A 109 12.48 -9.41 -6.91
CA ARG A 109 12.88 -8.09 -6.39
C ARG A 109 12.47 -6.98 -7.36
N VAL A 110 12.76 -7.16 -8.65
CA VAL A 110 12.36 -6.23 -9.70
C VAL A 110 10.85 -6.03 -9.73
N GLY A 111 10.06 -7.10 -9.52
CA GLY A 111 8.60 -7.02 -9.39
C GLY A 111 8.17 -6.12 -8.24
N ARG A 112 8.76 -6.28 -7.04
CA ARG A 112 8.46 -5.40 -5.87
C ARG A 112 8.82 -3.93 -6.10
N ILE A 113 9.88 -3.66 -6.85
CA ILE A 113 10.28 -2.28 -7.21
C ILE A 113 9.29 -1.69 -8.20
N LEU A 114 8.93 -2.47 -9.23
CA LEU A 114 7.97 -2.07 -10.24
C LEU A 114 6.61 -1.77 -9.61
N ASP A 115 6.18 -2.61 -8.68
CA ASP A 115 4.96 -2.48 -7.87
C ASP A 115 4.92 -1.11 -7.16
N GLY A 116 5.89 -0.82 -6.30
CA GLY A 116 5.96 0.46 -5.59
C GLY A 116 6.13 1.69 -6.51
N PHE A 117 6.72 1.53 -7.70
CA PHE A 117 6.78 2.61 -8.68
C PHE A 117 5.42 2.83 -9.37
N VAL A 118 4.73 1.74 -9.72
CA VAL A 118 3.40 1.78 -10.33
C VAL A 118 2.37 2.36 -9.36
N ASP A 119 2.46 2.04 -8.07
CA ASP A 119 1.67 2.67 -7.01
C ASP A 119 1.73 4.20 -7.07
N VAL A 120 2.94 4.75 -7.15
CA VAL A 120 3.12 6.21 -7.26
C VAL A 120 2.50 6.75 -8.56
N LEU A 121 2.66 6.02 -9.67
CA LEU A 121 2.10 6.42 -10.97
C LEU A 121 0.57 6.34 -11.02
N VAL A 122 -0.06 5.52 -10.19
CA VAL A 122 -1.52 5.45 -10.05
C VAL A 122 -2.02 6.53 -9.09
N LEU A 123 -1.35 6.67 -7.94
CA LEU A 123 -1.80 7.51 -6.85
C LEU A 123 -1.63 9.00 -7.15
N LEU A 124 -0.48 9.39 -7.71
CA LEU A 124 -0.12 10.79 -7.89
C LEU A 124 -1.09 11.53 -8.83
N PRO A 125 -1.44 11.02 -10.03
CA PRO A 125 -2.41 11.70 -10.90
C PRO A 125 -3.78 11.86 -10.23
N ALA A 126 -4.28 10.81 -9.57
CA ALA A 126 -5.56 10.85 -8.88
C ALA A 126 -5.59 11.95 -7.80
N TYR A 127 -4.55 12.03 -6.96
CA TYR A 127 -4.42 13.06 -5.92
C TYR A 127 -4.31 14.48 -6.50
N VAL A 128 -3.51 14.66 -7.55
CA VAL A 128 -3.36 15.96 -8.22
C VAL A 128 -4.69 16.43 -8.78
N ILE A 129 -5.38 15.57 -9.53
CA ILE A 129 -6.68 15.88 -10.13
C ILE A 129 -7.72 16.16 -9.04
N LEU A 130 -7.75 15.36 -7.96
CA LEU A 130 -8.66 15.56 -6.84
C LEU A 130 -8.43 16.92 -6.17
N GLY A 131 -7.17 17.28 -5.91
CA GLY A 131 -6.81 18.58 -5.33
C GLY A 131 -7.25 19.75 -6.22
N PHE A 132 -6.89 19.74 -7.50
CA PHE A 132 -7.31 20.79 -8.44
C PHE A 132 -8.83 20.79 -8.68
N GLY A 133 -9.48 19.64 -8.64
CA GLY A 133 -10.93 19.51 -8.71
C GLY A 133 -11.64 20.14 -7.52
N ILE A 134 -11.15 19.89 -6.30
CA ILE A 134 -11.62 20.56 -5.07
C ILE A 134 -11.41 22.07 -5.18
N ARG A 135 -10.25 22.51 -5.68
CA ARG A 135 -9.98 23.94 -5.95
C ARG A 135 -11.00 24.53 -6.90
N HIS A 136 -11.34 23.79 -7.96
CA HIS A 136 -12.27 24.24 -9.00
C HIS A 136 -13.69 24.42 -8.44
N LEU A 137 -14.17 23.47 -7.62
CA LEU A 137 -15.52 23.51 -7.07
C LEU A 137 -15.67 24.44 -5.86
N TYR A 138 -14.66 24.51 -4.99
CA TYR A 138 -14.78 25.13 -3.66
C TYR A 138 -13.76 26.24 -3.40
N GLY A 139 -12.81 26.48 -4.30
CA GLY A 139 -11.82 27.55 -4.21
C GLY A 139 -10.53 27.16 -3.47
N SER A 140 -9.59 28.11 -3.44
CA SER A 140 -8.21 27.87 -2.99
C SER A 140 -8.07 27.52 -1.51
N GLY A 141 -9.00 27.93 -0.64
CA GLY A 141 -8.96 27.56 0.78
C GLY A 141 -9.11 26.05 0.98
N TRP A 142 -10.04 25.44 0.26
CA TRP A 142 -10.26 23.99 0.28
C TRP A 142 -9.17 23.22 -0.44
N PHE A 143 -8.51 23.82 -1.43
CA PHE A 143 -7.29 23.25 -2.01
C PHE A 143 -6.17 23.10 -0.96
N VAL A 144 -5.96 24.13 -0.13
CA VAL A 144 -4.97 24.07 0.95
C VAL A 144 -5.36 23.01 1.98
N ALA A 145 -6.64 22.93 2.36
CA ALA A 145 -7.12 21.87 3.23
C ALA A 145 -6.88 20.46 2.65
N ALA A 146 -7.13 20.27 1.35
CA ALA A 146 -6.87 19.01 0.65
C ALA A 146 -5.38 18.66 0.64
N ALA A 147 -4.50 19.65 0.41
CA ALA A 147 -3.06 19.47 0.44
C ALA A 147 -2.58 19.05 1.84
N VAL A 148 -3.10 19.68 2.90
CA VAL A 148 -2.82 19.33 4.30
C VAL A 148 -3.32 17.91 4.62
N ALA A 149 -4.53 17.55 4.20
CA ALA A 149 -5.08 16.21 4.38
C ALA A 149 -4.26 15.13 3.64
N GLY A 150 -3.81 15.42 2.42
CA GLY A 150 -2.94 14.53 1.64
C GLY A 150 -1.57 14.35 2.30
N PHE A 151 -0.96 15.43 2.80
CA PHE A 151 0.30 15.36 3.53
C PHE A 151 0.17 14.60 4.86
N SER A 152 -0.93 14.81 5.59
CA SER A 152 -1.26 14.07 6.81
C SER A 152 -1.44 12.57 6.53
N THR A 153 -2.13 12.21 5.44
CA THR A 153 -2.24 10.82 4.96
C THR A 153 -0.86 10.19 4.71
N TRP A 154 0.05 10.93 4.08
CA TRP A 154 1.40 10.44 3.85
C TRP A 154 2.16 10.17 5.16
N ILE A 155 2.03 11.05 6.16
CA ILE A 155 2.60 10.84 7.50
C ILE A 155 1.97 9.61 8.19
N HIS A 156 0.65 9.42 8.08
CA HIS A 156 -0.05 8.26 8.65
C HIS A 156 0.55 6.94 8.13
N CYS A 157 0.72 6.84 6.81
CA CYS A 157 1.32 5.67 6.17
C CYS A 157 2.75 5.43 6.65
N ILE A 158 3.59 6.48 6.72
CA ILE A 158 4.98 6.36 7.21
C ILE A 158 5.02 5.81 8.65
N ILE A 159 4.19 6.36 9.54
CA ILE A 159 4.14 5.93 10.94
C ILE A 159 3.66 4.47 11.02
N TYR A 160 2.60 4.13 10.30
CA TYR A 160 2.08 2.77 10.26
C TYR A 160 3.12 1.78 9.74
N ASP A 161 3.80 2.07 8.62
CA ASP A 161 4.83 1.19 8.05
C ASP A 161 6.00 1.00 9.00
N LYS A 162 6.44 2.05 9.68
CA LYS A 162 7.47 1.93 10.72
C LYS A 162 7.03 1.01 11.85
N LEU A 163 5.83 1.20 12.40
CA LEU A 163 5.31 0.36 13.50
C LEU A 163 5.07 -1.08 13.05
N LYS A 164 4.57 -1.28 11.83
CA LYS A 164 4.39 -2.58 11.19
C LYS A 164 5.72 -3.33 11.11
N ASN A 165 6.77 -2.67 10.61
CA ASN A 165 8.09 -3.26 10.44
C ASN A 165 8.74 -3.60 11.80
N LEU A 166 8.65 -2.70 12.79
CA LEU A 166 9.06 -2.96 14.18
C LEU A 166 8.35 -4.18 14.76
N TYR A 167 7.02 -4.21 14.66
CA TYR A 167 6.21 -5.27 15.22
C TYR A 167 6.53 -6.62 14.56
N LEU A 168 6.71 -6.66 13.24
CA LEU A 168 7.08 -7.87 12.52
C LEU A 168 8.51 -8.33 12.85
N ALA A 169 9.46 -7.41 13.02
CA ALA A 169 10.84 -7.74 13.41
C ALA A 169 10.90 -8.47 14.77
N HIS A 170 10.02 -8.12 15.70
CA HIS A 170 9.93 -8.76 17.02
C HIS A 170 9.03 -10.00 17.04
N THR A 171 8.01 -10.08 16.19
CA THR A 171 7.00 -11.15 16.28
C THR A 171 7.12 -12.25 15.23
N MET A 172 7.89 -12.01 14.17
CA MET A 172 8.12 -12.94 13.07
C MET A 172 9.56 -12.85 12.51
N PRO A 173 10.60 -13.05 13.34
CA PRO A 173 12.00 -12.90 12.92
C PRO A 173 12.40 -13.84 11.78
N GLN A 174 11.80 -15.04 11.71
CA GLN A 174 12.08 -16.07 10.70
C GLN A 174 11.29 -15.89 9.38
N ALA A 175 10.14 -15.21 9.42
CA ALA A 175 9.22 -15.15 8.27
C ALA A 175 9.61 -14.03 7.30
N GLY A 176 10.85 -13.99 6.79
CA GLY A 176 11.25 -13.14 5.65
C GLY A 176 10.70 -11.69 5.72
N GLY A 177 10.59 -11.14 6.93
CA GLY A 177 9.65 -10.07 7.25
C GLY A 177 10.04 -8.66 6.83
N GLY A 178 11.22 -8.46 6.24
CA GLY A 178 11.77 -7.14 6.00
C GLY A 178 11.76 -6.76 4.53
N GLU A 179 10.97 -5.74 4.19
CA GLU A 179 11.13 -4.88 3.01
C GLU A 179 12.45 -4.05 3.03
N GLY A 180 13.52 -4.50 3.69
CA GLY A 180 14.62 -3.58 4.02
C GLY A 180 15.98 -4.18 4.35
N THR A 181 16.32 -5.39 3.88
CA THR A 181 17.69 -5.94 4.03
C THR A 181 18.54 -5.80 2.78
N GLU A 182 18.06 -5.06 1.77
CA GLU A 182 18.78 -4.88 0.51
C GLU A 182 19.69 -3.68 0.62
N THR A 183 21.01 -3.91 0.57
CA THR A 183 21.98 -2.81 0.63
C THR A 183 22.09 -2.13 -0.74
N VAL A 184 22.38 -0.82 -0.74
CA VAL A 184 22.60 -0.07 -1.98
C VAL A 184 23.69 -0.72 -2.84
N GLU A 185 24.70 -1.35 -2.23
CA GLU A 185 25.75 -2.06 -2.96
C GLU A 185 25.23 -3.28 -3.71
N ALA A 186 24.34 -4.08 -3.11
CA ALA A 186 23.77 -5.26 -3.75
C ALA A 186 22.96 -4.88 -5.00
N VAL A 187 22.15 -3.81 -4.90
CA VAL A 187 21.34 -3.32 -6.02
C VAL A 187 22.20 -2.69 -7.13
N ARG A 188 23.30 -2.03 -6.76
CA ARG A 188 24.25 -1.47 -7.75
C ARG A 188 24.97 -2.56 -8.54
N ALA A 189 25.28 -3.70 -7.91
CA ALA A 189 25.87 -4.85 -8.59
C ALA A 189 24.90 -5.44 -9.62
N GLU A 190 23.64 -5.65 -9.24
CA GLU A 190 22.58 -6.13 -10.15
C GLU A 190 22.34 -5.15 -11.31
N LEU A 191 22.36 -3.84 -11.06
CA LEU A 191 22.26 -2.82 -12.12
C LEU A 191 23.41 -2.94 -13.14
N ALA A 192 24.60 -3.31 -12.69
CA ALA A 192 25.75 -3.52 -13.59
C ALA A 192 25.58 -4.80 -14.43
N GLU A 193 25.02 -5.87 -13.86
CA GLU A 193 24.70 -7.10 -14.58
C GLU A 193 23.59 -6.89 -15.63
N ALA A 194 22.49 -6.23 -15.26
CA ALA A 194 21.40 -5.89 -16.19
C ALA A 194 21.90 -4.98 -17.35
N ARG A 195 22.86 -4.09 -17.07
CA ARG A 195 23.56 -3.29 -18.10
C ARG A 195 24.35 -4.17 -19.06
N ALA A 196 25.10 -5.14 -18.54
CA ALA A 196 25.90 -6.05 -19.35
C ALA A 196 25.01 -6.96 -20.22
N GLN A 197 23.83 -7.33 -19.74
CA GLN A 197 22.87 -8.18 -20.45
C GLN A 197 21.94 -7.41 -21.41
N GLY A 198 22.03 -6.08 -21.47
CA GLY A 198 21.22 -5.25 -22.36
C GLY A 198 19.74 -5.14 -21.98
N GLN A 199 19.36 -5.49 -20.76
CA GLN A 199 17.97 -5.47 -20.28
C GLN A 199 17.54 -4.03 -19.95
N LEU A 200 16.96 -3.33 -20.93
CA LEU A 200 16.66 -1.90 -20.83
C LEU A 200 15.66 -1.56 -19.71
N LEU A 201 14.59 -2.35 -19.55
CA LEU A 201 13.57 -2.13 -18.53
C LEU A 201 14.13 -2.36 -17.13
N GLU A 202 14.80 -3.48 -16.91
CA GLU A 202 15.40 -3.85 -15.63
C GLU A 202 16.46 -2.83 -15.20
N ARG A 203 17.29 -2.37 -16.15
CA ARG A 203 18.24 -1.27 -15.93
C ARG A 203 17.55 0.00 -15.46
N PHE A 204 16.45 0.37 -16.08
CA PHE A 204 15.71 1.59 -15.72
C PHE A 204 15.09 1.48 -14.32
N LEU A 205 14.45 0.36 -14.01
CA LEU A 205 13.83 0.11 -12.71
C LEU A 205 14.87 0.06 -11.58
N LEU A 206 15.98 -0.65 -11.78
CA LEU A 206 17.08 -0.71 -10.81
C LEU A 206 17.73 0.67 -10.61
N TRP A 207 17.81 1.51 -11.65
CA TRP A 207 18.32 2.87 -11.51
C TRP A 207 17.42 3.76 -10.65
N ILE A 208 16.09 3.68 -10.84
CA ILE A 208 15.12 4.35 -9.96
C ILE A 208 15.27 3.84 -8.52
N TYR A 209 15.39 2.53 -8.33
CA TYR A 209 15.50 1.94 -7.00
C TYR A 209 16.79 2.33 -6.27
N VAL A 210 17.92 2.41 -6.97
CA VAL A 210 19.16 2.96 -6.41
C VAL A 210 18.96 4.41 -5.95
N GLY A 211 18.18 5.21 -6.69
CA GLY A 211 17.80 6.56 -6.29
C GLY A 211 16.92 6.56 -5.04
N TYR A 212 15.90 5.69 -5.01
CA TYR A 212 15.02 5.50 -3.85
C TYR A 212 15.79 5.12 -2.59
N LEU A 213 16.65 4.09 -2.65
CA LEU A 213 17.44 3.64 -1.49
C LEU A 213 18.42 4.71 -1.00
N GLN A 214 19.03 5.50 -1.90
CA GLN A 214 19.90 6.61 -1.51
C GLN A 214 19.15 7.72 -0.77
N VAL A 215 17.93 8.05 -1.22
CA VAL A 215 17.06 8.99 -0.52
C VAL A 215 16.64 8.39 0.82
N GLN A 216 16.28 7.10 0.85
CA GLN A 216 15.90 6.40 2.07
C GLN A 216 17.04 6.36 3.09
N GLU A 217 18.28 6.04 2.70
CA GLU A 217 19.45 6.06 3.60
C GLU A 217 19.74 7.48 4.12
N ARG A 218 19.54 8.50 3.28
CA ARG A 218 19.83 9.90 3.63
C ARG A 218 18.79 10.52 4.56
N PHE A 219 17.53 10.13 4.46
CA PHE A 219 16.43 10.67 5.27
C PHE A 219 15.99 9.74 6.41
N ALA A 220 16.27 8.45 6.31
CA ALA A 220 15.90 7.43 7.28
C ALA A 220 17.12 6.62 7.77
N SER A 221 18.26 7.29 8.01
CA SER A 221 19.43 6.71 8.68
C SER A 221 19.05 6.19 10.07
N GLY A 222 18.57 4.94 10.15
CA GLY A 222 17.96 4.35 11.33
C GLY A 222 16.84 3.33 11.05
N SER A 223 16.39 3.17 9.80
CA SER A 223 15.32 2.23 9.42
C SER A 223 15.77 0.78 9.20
N THR A 224 17.08 0.51 9.17
CA THR A 224 17.61 -0.85 9.32
C THR A 224 17.59 -1.24 10.80
N GLU A 225 16.40 -1.29 11.38
CA GLU A 225 16.20 -1.82 12.72
C GLU A 225 16.65 -3.29 12.73
N LYS A 226 17.69 -3.57 13.51
CA LYS A 226 18.27 -4.91 13.64
C LYS A 226 17.16 -5.89 14.01
N ARG A 227 17.02 -6.95 13.22
CA ARG A 227 16.14 -8.09 13.54
C ARG A 227 16.42 -8.54 14.98
N SER A 228 15.36 -8.81 15.72
CA SER A 228 15.47 -9.53 16.99
C SER A 228 16.18 -10.87 16.74
N GLU A 229 17.38 -11.04 17.30
CA GLU A 229 18.09 -12.33 17.30
C GLU A 229 17.39 -13.35 18.21
N VAL A 230 16.50 -12.88 19.09
CA VAL A 230 15.73 -13.70 20.03
C VAL A 230 14.54 -14.35 19.32
N ASN A 231 14.58 -15.67 19.20
CA ASN A 231 13.49 -16.52 18.68
C ASN A 231 12.85 -17.33 19.83
N ASP A 232 12.55 -16.67 20.95
CA ASP A 232 11.83 -17.27 22.08
C ASP A 232 10.31 -17.07 21.94
N PRO A 233 9.52 -18.13 21.75
CA PRO A 233 8.05 -18.03 21.64
C PRO A 233 7.38 -17.35 22.84
N ALA A 234 7.91 -17.52 24.06
CA ALA A 234 7.34 -16.91 25.26
C ALA A 234 7.56 -15.38 25.26
N ALA A 235 8.76 -14.94 24.89
CA ALA A 235 9.07 -13.52 24.76
C ALA A 235 8.27 -12.85 23.63
N ILE A 236 8.09 -13.55 22.49
CA ILE A 236 7.22 -13.10 21.39
C ILE A 236 5.77 -12.95 21.87
N ALA A 237 5.24 -13.92 22.62
CA ALA A 237 3.87 -13.88 23.13
C ALA A 237 3.66 -12.71 24.11
N ARG A 238 4.63 -12.42 24.99
CA ARG A 238 4.62 -11.24 25.87
C ARG A 238 4.58 -9.93 25.08
N TYR A 239 5.45 -9.81 24.07
CA TYR A 239 5.48 -8.62 23.21
C TYR A 239 4.15 -8.41 22.47
N ARG A 240 3.58 -9.48 21.90
CA ARG A 240 2.23 -9.43 21.29
C ARG A 240 1.19 -8.99 22.31
N GLY A 241 1.19 -9.56 23.52
CA GLY A 241 0.25 -9.20 24.58
C GLY A 241 0.29 -7.70 24.93
N ALA A 242 1.49 -7.12 24.99
CA ALA A 242 1.67 -5.70 25.31
C ALA A 242 1.31 -4.74 24.16
N HIS A 243 1.64 -5.10 22.91
CA HIS A 243 1.62 -4.15 21.79
C HIS A 243 0.54 -4.40 20.74
N ARG A 244 -0.09 -5.57 20.70
CA ARG A 244 -1.09 -5.94 19.68
C ARG A 244 -2.24 -4.95 19.58
N GLY A 245 -2.76 -4.46 20.71
CA GLY A 245 -3.86 -3.49 20.71
C GLY A 245 -3.49 -2.18 20.02
N THR A 246 -2.27 -1.68 20.25
CA THR A 246 -1.74 -0.48 19.59
C THR A 246 -1.47 -0.75 18.11
N MET A 247 -0.92 -1.92 17.77
CA MET A 247 -0.67 -2.30 16.37
C MET A 247 -1.97 -2.41 15.56
N ARG A 248 -3.02 -3.01 16.14
CA ARG A 248 -4.36 -3.09 15.53
C ARG A 248 -5.04 -1.73 15.37
N LEU A 249 -4.76 -0.78 16.25
CA LEU A 249 -5.21 0.60 16.08
C LEU A 249 -4.42 1.29 14.95
N ALA A 250 -3.10 1.09 14.93
CA ALA A 250 -2.22 1.65 13.92
C ALA A 250 -2.55 1.13 12.50
N SER A 251 -3.04 -0.10 12.35
CA SER A 251 -3.39 -0.63 11.02
C SER A 251 -4.61 0.01 10.35
N TRP A 252 -5.36 0.87 11.05
CA TRP A 252 -6.33 1.76 10.41
C TRP A 252 -5.67 2.91 9.65
N MET A 253 -4.41 3.23 9.92
CA MET A 253 -3.67 4.32 9.28
C MET A 253 -2.94 3.89 8.00
N GLY A 254 -3.15 2.66 7.54
CA GLY A 254 -2.52 2.18 6.31
C GLY A 254 -3.16 2.74 5.04
N LEU A 255 -2.49 2.53 3.92
CA LEU A 255 -2.82 3.16 2.65
C LEU A 255 -4.18 2.68 2.13
N GLY A 256 -4.47 1.39 2.26
CA GLY A 256 -5.74 0.79 1.80
C GLY A 256 -6.95 1.42 2.49
N THR A 257 -6.84 1.71 3.79
CA THR A 257 -7.91 2.40 4.52
C THR A 257 -8.13 3.84 4.02
N HIS A 258 -7.06 4.57 3.75
CA HIS A 258 -7.16 5.93 3.20
C HIS A 258 -7.75 5.93 1.78
N MET A 259 -7.31 5.00 0.92
CA MET A 259 -7.86 4.85 -0.44
C MET A 259 -9.36 4.56 -0.39
N PHE A 260 -9.81 3.71 0.54
CA PHE A 260 -11.22 3.41 0.69
C PHE A 260 -12.05 4.64 1.05
N VAL A 261 -11.55 5.50 1.94
CA VAL A 261 -12.22 6.76 2.30
C VAL A 261 -12.24 7.73 1.12
N ILE A 262 -11.12 7.88 0.40
CA ILE A 262 -11.01 8.80 -0.74
C ILE A 262 -11.89 8.34 -1.89
N TYR A 263 -11.76 7.10 -2.34
CA TYR A 263 -12.51 6.58 -3.49
C TYR A 263 -13.99 6.37 -3.15
N GLY A 264 -14.31 6.04 -1.90
CA GLY A 264 -15.68 6.09 -1.40
C GLY A 264 -16.25 7.50 -1.40
N GLY A 265 -15.45 8.50 -1.01
CA GLY A 265 -15.80 9.92 -1.13
C GLY A 265 -16.06 10.34 -2.58
N VAL A 266 -15.18 9.95 -3.50
CA VAL A 266 -15.38 10.16 -4.96
C VAL A 266 -16.69 9.53 -5.43
N ALA A 267 -17.00 8.29 -5.03
CA ALA A 267 -18.27 7.66 -5.38
C ALA A 267 -19.48 8.45 -4.82
N LEU A 268 -19.40 8.92 -3.58
CA LEU A 268 -20.45 9.71 -2.93
C LEU A 268 -20.67 11.09 -3.58
N MET A 269 -19.67 11.64 -4.28
CA MET A 269 -19.85 12.86 -5.09
C MET A 269 -20.89 12.69 -6.20
N SER A 270 -21.22 11.46 -6.61
CA SER A 270 -22.30 11.19 -7.56
C SER A 270 -23.68 11.67 -7.06
N VAL A 271 -23.88 11.73 -5.74
CA VAL A 271 -25.15 12.12 -5.09
C VAL A 271 -25.00 13.36 -4.21
N ALA A 272 -23.81 13.61 -3.66
CA ALA A 272 -23.52 14.72 -2.76
C ALA A 272 -22.11 15.26 -3.06
N PRO A 273 -21.97 16.30 -3.91
CA PRO A 273 -20.67 16.88 -4.26
C PRO A 273 -19.81 17.28 -3.05
N GLU A 274 -20.45 17.64 -1.94
CA GLU A 274 -19.83 18.02 -0.66
C GLU A 274 -19.09 16.85 0.00
N ALA A 275 -19.29 15.61 -0.47
CA ALA A 275 -18.49 14.45 -0.05
C ALA A 275 -16.99 14.69 -0.26
N ALA A 276 -16.60 15.50 -1.25
CA ALA A 276 -15.22 15.94 -1.43
C ALA A 276 -14.66 16.73 -0.24
N LEU A 277 -15.50 17.48 0.47
CA LEU A 277 -15.11 18.20 1.68
C LEU A 277 -15.12 17.25 2.89
N GLY A 278 -16.15 16.40 2.98
CA GLY A 278 -16.29 15.40 4.05
C GLY A 278 -15.08 14.47 4.15
N MET A 279 -14.60 13.93 3.02
CA MET A 279 -13.42 13.07 3.02
C MET A 279 -12.17 13.80 3.52
N GLN A 280 -11.96 15.06 3.15
CA GLN A 280 -10.82 15.85 3.64
C GLN A 280 -10.88 16.04 5.15
N VAL A 281 -12.06 16.37 5.68
CA VAL A 281 -12.25 16.55 7.12
C VAL A 281 -11.94 15.25 7.86
N VAL A 282 -12.44 14.11 7.37
CA VAL A 282 -12.13 12.80 7.96
C VAL A 282 -10.63 12.54 8.01
N LEU A 283 -9.93 12.73 6.89
CA LEU A 283 -8.48 12.52 6.80
C LEU A 283 -7.69 13.50 7.68
N ALA A 284 -8.09 14.77 7.73
CA ALA A 284 -7.41 15.81 8.49
C ALA A 284 -7.74 15.81 10.00
N THR A 285 -8.79 15.12 10.45
CA THR A 285 -9.21 15.13 11.86
C THR A 285 -9.16 13.75 12.49
N LEU A 286 -10.04 12.84 12.07
CA LEU A 286 -10.19 11.52 12.66
C LEU A 286 -8.88 10.74 12.63
N PHE A 287 -8.22 10.69 11.47
CA PHE A 287 -6.95 9.97 11.33
C PHE A 287 -5.81 10.63 12.10
N ASN A 288 -5.75 11.97 12.15
CA ASN A 288 -4.77 12.67 12.99
C ASN A 288 -4.98 12.38 14.49
N ALA A 289 -6.23 12.29 14.95
CA ALA A 289 -6.54 11.91 16.32
C ALA A 289 -6.08 10.48 16.62
N VAL A 290 -6.34 9.54 15.69
CA VAL A 290 -5.84 8.16 15.78
C VAL A 290 -4.32 8.13 15.82
N MET A 291 -3.66 8.89 14.94
CA MET A 291 -2.20 9.01 14.89
C MET A 291 -1.62 9.47 16.22
N ILE A 292 -2.18 10.51 16.84
CA ILE A 292 -1.72 11.02 18.15
C ILE A 292 -1.83 9.93 19.22
N VAL A 293 -2.95 9.21 19.27
CA VAL A 293 -3.15 8.11 20.23
C VAL A 293 -2.15 6.97 19.97
N VAL A 294 -1.96 6.60 18.70
CA VAL A 294 -1.00 5.56 18.31
C VAL A 294 0.42 5.94 18.73
N MET A 295 0.86 7.16 18.40
CA MET A 295 2.19 7.67 18.77
C MET A 295 2.41 7.71 20.28
N TRP A 296 1.37 8.07 21.04
CA TRP A 296 1.45 8.06 22.51
C TRP A 296 1.60 6.63 23.05
N ARG A 297 0.82 5.67 22.52
CA ARG A 297 0.85 4.26 22.95
C ARG A 297 2.04 3.48 22.40
N SER A 298 2.72 3.98 21.36
CA SER A 298 3.81 3.27 20.68
C SER A 298 5.20 3.58 21.23
N ARG A 299 5.33 4.40 22.28
CA ARG A 299 6.62 4.79 22.88
C ARG A 299 7.47 3.61 23.37
N GLY A 300 6.86 2.44 23.62
CA GLY A 300 7.55 1.20 24.03
C GLY A 300 7.86 0.21 22.89
N PHE A 301 7.51 0.51 21.62
CA PHE A 301 7.63 -0.47 20.53
C PHE A 301 9.07 -0.86 20.20
N ALA A 302 10.03 0.04 20.42
CA ALA A 302 11.45 -0.17 20.13
C ALA A 302 12.21 -0.86 21.26
N ALA A 303 11.56 -1.15 22.40
CA ALA A 303 12.21 -1.85 23.50
C ALA A 303 12.54 -3.29 23.07
N PRO A 304 13.79 -3.77 23.29
CA PRO A 304 14.18 -5.12 22.89
C PRO A 304 13.36 -6.18 23.62
N VAL A 305 13.11 -7.29 22.93
CA VAL A 305 12.43 -8.46 23.51
C VAL A 305 13.40 -9.17 24.43
N GLU A 306 13.25 -8.99 25.74
CA GLU A 306 14.10 -9.64 26.75
C GLU A 306 13.72 -11.12 26.93
N ALA A 307 14.71 -12.00 26.81
CA ALA A 307 14.62 -13.39 27.22
C ALA A 307 14.72 -13.48 28.74
N GLN A 308 13.93 -14.36 29.37
CA GLN A 308 14.12 -14.67 30.79
C GLN A 308 15.33 -15.61 30.90
N HIS A 309 16.29 -15.23 31.75
CA HIS A 309 17.35 -16.10 32.23
C HIS A 309 16.80 -17.20 33.16
#